data_AF-A0A1H9XNB3-F1
#
_entry.id   AF-A0A1H9XNB3-F1
#
_cell.length_a   1.000
_cell.length_b   1.000
_cell.length_c   1.000
_cell.angle_alpha   90.00
_cell.angle_beta   90.00
_cell.angle_gamma   90.00
#
_symmetry.space_group_name_H-M   'P 1'
#
loop_
_entity.id
_entity.type
_entity.pdbx_description
1 polymer ?
#
loop_
_entity_poly.entity_id
_entity_poly.type
_entity_poly.pdbx_seq_one_letter_code
_entity_poly.pdbx_strand_id
1 'polypeptide(L)'
;MTQPKHAHLTWDEQLQEGTGAVQGAFLELVRETKDTRSYHSNIIDGDLQTADYARAVLRRVVDFHAIPDDVEDGVAHRTARAQYMGQGGRTYHTLLDEQALRTNMGGVEVMRGQLRHLLDVFSLPGLRLGVIPARAELAVYPGHSFAIFDGELVEVETYASCLSVTEVDAISTYEKAFGLLERSAVYGQEARELIEAELLVLG
;
A
#
# COMPACT_ATOMS: atom_id res chain seq x y z
N MET A 1 -24.45 -27.20 2.97
CA MET A 1 -23.77 -26.29 3.92
C MET A 1 -22.30 -26.29 3.54
N THR A 2 -21.86 -25.23 2.88
CA THR A 2 -20.46 -25.07 2.43
C THR A 2 -19.68 -24.44 3.58
N GLN A 3 -18.56 -25.05 3.97
CA GLN A 3 -17.58 -24.52 4.93
C GLN A 3 -17.08 -23.14 4.45
N PRO A 4 -16.78 -22.17 5.34
CA PRO A 4 -16.27 -20.87 4.91
C PRO A 4 -14.90 -21.06 4.24
N LYS A 5 -14.78 -20.57 3.00
CA LYS A 5 -13.59 -20.73 2.12
C LYS A 5 -12.48 -19.71 2.38
N HIS A 6 -12.59 -18.93 3.44
CA HIS A 6 -11.67 -17.84 3.70
C HIS A 6 -11.29 -17.89 5.18
N ALA A 7 -9.99 -17.83 5.46
CA ALA A 7 -9.52 -17.46 6.78
C ALA A 7 -9.82 -15.97 6.97
N HIS A 8 -11.04 -15.66 7.41
CA HIS A 8 -11.40 -14.33 7.87
C HIS A 8 -10.98 -14.23 9.33
N LEU A 9 -9.74 -13.85 9.60
CA LEU A 9 -9.46 -13.26 10.90
C LEU A 9 -10.03 -11.85 10.85
N THR A 10 -10.96 -11.54 11.74
CA THR A 10 -11.51 -10.19 11.87
C THR A 10 -10.43 -9.24 12.38
N TRP A 11 -10.55 -7.93 12.11
CA TRP A 11 -9.64 -6.94 12.71
C TRP A 11 -9.66 -7.03 14.25
N ASP A 12 -10.77 -7.42 14.87
CA ASP A 12 -10.85 -7.66 16.32
C ASP A 12 -9.91 -8.78 16.80
N GLU A 13 -9.60 -9.77 15.94
CA GLU A 13 -8.65 -10.85 16.22
C GLU A 13 -7.21 -10.48 15.82
N GLN A 14 -7.02 -9.70 14.75
CA GLN A 14 -5.70 -9.31 14.26
C GLN A 14 -5.10 -8.10 15.02
N LEU A 15 -5.92 -7.12 15.41
CA LEU A 15 -5.51 -5.90 16.11
C LEU A 15 -5.73 -5.99 17.62
N GLN A 16 -6.07 -7.16 18.16
CA GLN A 16 -6.24 -7.35 19.60
C GLN A 16 -4.98 -6.98 20.39
N GLU A 17 -3.81 -7.14 19.76
CA GLU A 17 -2.49 -6.77 20.28
C GLU A 17 -2.02 -5.38 19.82
N GLY A 18 -2.85 -4.64 19.08
CA GLY A 18 -2.54 -3.32 18.53
C GLY A 18 -1.99 -3.36 17.08
N THR A 19 -1.67 -2.18 16.54
CA THR A 19 -1.15 -2.03 15.18
C THR A 19 0.29 -2.51 15.03
N GLY A 20 1.08 -2.50 16.09
CA GLY A 20 2.49 -2.91 16.15
C GLY A 20 2.68 -4.36 15.72
N ALA A 21 1.92 -5.28 16.31
CA ALA A 21 1.95 -6.70 15.97
C ALA A 21 1.63 -6.97 14.49
N VAL A 22 0.57 -6.32 13.97
CA VAL A 22 0.19 -6.42 12.55
C VAL A 22 1.29 -5.88 11.65
N GLN A 23 1.84 -4.70 11.97
CA GLN A 23 2.90 -4.12 11.15
C GLN A 23 4.20 -4.93 11.21
N GLY A 24 4.49 -5.59 12.34
CA GLY A 24 5.61 -6.52 12.52
C GLY A 24 5.44 -7.79 11.69
N ALA A 25 4.24 -8.40 11.65
CA ALA A 25 3.96 -9.55 10.78
C ALA A 25 4.18 -9.21 9.30
N PHE A 26 3.70 -8.04 8.86
CA PHE A 26 3.97 -7.56 7.50
C PHE A 26 5.46 -7.26 7.25
N LEU A 27 6.21 -6.80 8.25
CA LEU A 27 7.66 -6.59 8.10
C LEU A 27 8.37 -7.92 7.81
N GLU A 28 8.00 -8.99 8.53
CA GLU A 28 8.54 -10.33 8.29
C GLU A 28 8.13 -10.87 6.91
N LEU A 29 6.88 -10.63 6.49
CA LEU A 29 6.41 -10.96 5.14
C LEU A 29 7.26 -10.27 4.08
N VAL A 30 7.41 -8.94 4.15
CA VAL A 30 8.23 -8.17 3.19
C VAL A 30 9.70 -8.62 3.21
N ARG A 31 10.23 -9.01 4.38
CA ARG A 31 11.59 -9.56 4.48
C ARG A 31 11.73 -10.86 3.68
N GLU A 32 10.68 -11.64 3.53
CA GLU A 32 10.71 -12.95 2.85
C GLU A 32 10.32 -12.86 1.37
N THR A 33 9.56 -11.83 0.97
CA THR A 33 9.06 -11.65 -0.41
C THR A 33 10.08 -11.13 -1.41
N LYS A 34 10.16 -11.74 -2.59
CA LYS A 34 11.06 -11.29 -3.68
C LYS A 34 10.38 -10.39 -4.70
N ASP A 35 9.14 -10.66 -5.04
CA ASP A 35 8.31 -9.87 -5.95
C ASP A 35 7.06 -9.38 -5.24
N THR A 36 6.90 -8.06 -5.17
CA THR A 36 5.71 -7.41 -4.62
C THR A 36 5.03 -6.59 -5.71
N ARG A 37 3.73 -6.83 -5.92
CA ARG A 37 2.87 -6.06 -6.82
C ARG A 37 1.72 -5.47 -6.02
N SER A 38 1.61 -4.15 -5.92
CA SER A 38 0.59 -3.50 -5.10
C SER A 38 -0.22 -2.46 -5.87
N TYR A 39 -1.51 -2.36 -5.55
CA TYR A 39 -2.41 -1.35 -6.07
C TYR A 39 -3.07 -0.61 -4.91
N HIS A 40 -3.01 0.72 -4.95
CA HIS A 40 -3.61 1.59 -3.95
C HIS A 40 -4.47 2.68 -4.58
N SER A 41 -5.76 2.63 -4.28
CA SER A 41 -6.76 3.51 -4.91
C SER A 41 -6.91 4.87 -4.24
N ASN A 42 -6.50 5.00 -2.98
CA ASN A 42 -6.84 6.18 -2.20
C ASN A 42 -5.84 6.60 -1.12
N ILE A 43 -4.83 5.81 -0.81
CA ILE A 43 -3.75 6.17 0.13
C ILE A 43 -2.41 5.70 -0.43
N ILE A 44 -1.32 6.32 0.01
CA ILE A 44 0.02 5.88 -0.41
C ILE A 44 0.31 4.48 0.14
N ASP A 45 0.96 3.62 -0.66
CA ASP A 45 1.47 2.32 -0.25
C ASP A 45 2.29 2.44 1.05
N GLY A 46 2.02 1.56 2.02
CA GLY A 46 2.69 1.53 3.33
C GLY A 46 4.21 1.43 3.24
N ASP A 47 4.73 0.75 2.21
CA ASP A 47 6.18 0.57 2.02
C ASP A 47 6.85 1.82 1.43
N LEU A 48 6.05 2.77 0.92
CA LEU A 48 6.49 4.05 0.39
C LEU A 48 6.16 5.22 1.33
N GLN A 49 5.67 4.96 2.55
CA GLN A 49 5.28 6.01 3.49
C GLN A 49 6.48 6.55 4.29
N THR A 50 6.50 7.87 4.45
CA THR A 50 7.29 8.56 5.48
C THR A 50 6.74 8.24 6.87
N ALA A 51 7.56 8.39 7.91
CA ALA A 51 7.14 8.15 9.29
C ALA A 51 5.93 9.01 9.70
N ASP A 52 5.89 10.27 9.27
CA ASP A 52 4.79 11.18 9.62
C ASP A 52 3.47 10.80 8.92
N TYR A 53 3.54 10.38 7.65
CA TYR A 53 2.36 9.87 6.96
C TYR A 53 1.89 8.56 7.58
N ALA A 54 2.80 7.62 7.83
CA ALA A 54 2.51 6.35 8.49
C ALA A 54 1.84 6.55 9.85
N ARG A 55 2.36 7.46 10.67
CA ARG A 55 1.78 7.83 11.97
C ARG A 55 0.35 8.32 11.83
N ALA A 56 0.10 9.19 10.85
CA ALA A 56 -1.21 9.77 10.63
C ALA A 56 -2.24 8.74 10.13
N VAL A 57 -1.81 7.77 9.31
CA VAL A 57 -2.63 6.61 8.90
C VAL A 57 -2.93 5.72 10.10
N LEU A 58 -1.90 5.27 10.82
CA LEU A 58 -2.04 4.31 11.93
C LEU A 58 -2.84 4.89 13.09
N ARG A 59 -2.71 6.18 13.39
CA ARG A 59 -3.55 6.86 14.38
C ARG A 59 -5.05 6.71 14.07
N ARG A 60 -5.44 6.88 12.80
CA ARG A 60 -6.85 6.70 12.39
C ARG A 60 -7.32 5.26 12.51
N VAL A 61 -6.45 4.28 12.24
CA VAL A 61 -6.76 2.86 12.45
C VAL A 61 -7.01 2.60 13.94
N VAL A 62 -6.11 3.07 14.81
CA VAL A 62 -6.24 2.95 16.26
C VAL A 62 -7.54 3.58 16.77
N ASP A 63 -7.81 4.82 16.36
CA ASP A 63 -9.00 5.56 16.79
C ASP A 63 -10.30 4.92 16.27
N PHE A 64 -10.32 4.43 15.02
CA PHE A 64 -11.50 3.84 14.40
C PHE A 64 -11.86 2.48 15.02
N HIS A 65 -10.86 1.64 15.30
CA HIS A 65 -11.06 0.31 15.87
C HIS A 65 -11.06 0.29 17.41
N ALA A 66 -10.77 1.42 18.07
CA ALA A 66 -10.70 1.54 19.53
C ALA A 66 -9.75 0.50 20.18
N ILE A 67 -8.58 0.31 19.57
CA ILE A 67 -7.52 -0.63 19.99
C ILE A 67 -6.44 0.08 20.82
N PRO A 68 -5.51 -0.66 21.46
CA PRO A 68 -4.41 -0.05 22.21
C PRO A 68 -3.59 0.95 21.39
N ASP A 69 -3.17 2.05 22.02
CA ASP A 69 -2.31 3.05 21.39
C ASP A 69 -0.86 2.58 21.35
N ASP A 70 -0.51 1.93 20.25
CA ASP A 70 0.85 1.47 19.94
C ASP A 70 1.35 2.04 18.60
N VAL A 71 0.83 3.22 18.21
CA VAL A 71 1.09 3.81 16.90
C VAL A 71 2.58 3.92 16.58
N GLU A 72 3.41 4.31 17.55
CA GLU A 72 4.85 4.45 17.31
C GLU A 72 5.55 3.10 17.03
N ASP A 73 5.09 2.01 17.64
CA ASP A 73 5.60 0.66 17.34
C ASP A 73 5.19 0.24 15.92
N GLY A 74 3.93 0.47 15.55
CA GLY A 74 3.46 0.26 14.18
C GLY A 74 4.23 1.09 13.14
N VAL A 75 4.53 2.36 13.45
CA VAL A 75 5.34 3.24 12.59
C VAL A 75 6.76 2.70 12.44
N ALA A 76 7.38 2.23 13.51
CA ALA A 76 8.72 1.65 13.47
C ALA A 76 8.77 0.43 12.55
N HIS A 77 7.85 -0.53 12.70
CA HIS A 77 7.79 -1.69 11.83
C HIS A 77 7.47 -1.34 10.36
N ARG A 78 6.53 -0.40 10.12
CA ARG A 78 6.17 0.01 8.75
C ARG A 78 7.34 0.68 8.04
N THR A 79 7.97 1.65 8.68
CA THR A 79 9.10 2.39 8.07
C THR A 79 10.36 1.55 7.93
N ALA A 80 10.53 0.50 8.76
CA ALA A 80 11.61 -0.46 8.61
C ALA A 80 11.54 -1.27 7.30
N ARG A 81 10.38 -1.38 6.64
CA ARG A 81 10.24 -2.15 5.39
C ARG A 81 11.01 -1.56 4.22
N ALA A 82 11.13 -0.22 4.19
CA ALA A 82 11.84 0.49 3.13
C ALA A 82 13.30 0.02 2.97
N GLN A 83 13.91 -0.54 4.03
CA GLN A 83 15.27 -1.08 3.96
C GLN A 83 15.42 -2.26 2.97
N TYR A 84 14.33 -3.00 2.70
CA TYR A 84 14.35 -4.14 1.79
C TYR A 84 14.18 -3.73 0.33
N MET A 85 13.66 -2.53 0.08
CA MET A 85 13.54 -1.97 -1.26
C MET A 85 14.91 -1.68 -1.86
N GLY A 86 15.15 -2.16 -3.08
CA GLY A 86 16.44 -2.02 -3.77
C GLY A 86 17.56 -2.92 -3.27
N GLN A 87 17.28 -3.90 -2.41
CA GLN A 87 18.24 -4.90 -1.97
C GLN A 87 17.95 -6.29 -2.55
N GLY A 88 18.99 -7.10 -2.73
CA GLY A 88 18.86 -8.55 -2.96
C GLY A 88 18.15 -8.95 -4.26
N GLY A 89 18.02 -8.06 -5.24
CA GLY A 89 17.31 -8.33 -6.49
C GLY A 89 15.78 -8.39 -6.35
N ARG A 90 15.24 -7.86 -5.25
CA ARG A 90 13.79 -7.77 -5.03
C ARG A 90 13.14 -6.75 -5.97
N THR A 91 11.91 -7.02 -6.36
CA THR A 91 11.09 -6.18 -7.24
C THR A 91 9.85 -5.70 -6.51
N TYR A 92 9.57 -4.40 -6.65
CA TYR A 92 8.39 -3.74 -6.13
C TYR A 92 7.71 -3.04 -7.30
N HIS A 93 6.48 -3.41 -7.61
CA HIS A 93 5.68 -2.75 -8.64
C HIS A 93 4.39 -2.22 -8.02
N THR A 94 4.42 -0.94 -7.71
CA THR A 94 3.33 -0.24 -7.04
C THR A 94 2.56 0.61 -8.06
N LEU A 95 1.24 0.47 -8.06
CA LEU A 95 0.29 1.32 -8.78
C LEU A 95 -0.47 2.18 -7.78
N LEU A 96 -0.40 3.49 -7.95
CA LEU A 96 -1.20 4.43 -7.17
C LEU A 96 -2.24 5.07 -8.08
N ASP A 97 -3.50 5.12 -7.67
CA ASP A 97 -4.41 6.09 -8.27
C ASP A 97 -3.94 7.51 -7.91
N GLU A 98 -4.09 8.47 -8.81
CA GLU A 98 -3.76 9.87 -8.56
C GLU A 98 -4.50 10.43 -7.33
N GLN A 99 -5.65 9.83 -6.97
CA GLN A 99 -6.37 10.14 -5.73
C GLN A 99 -5.53 9.85 -4.47
N ALA A 100 -4.66 8.85 -4.47
CA ALA A 100 -3.77 8.56 -3.35
C ALA A 100 -2.80 9.70 -3.03
N LEU A 101 -2.42 10.49 -4.06
CA LEU A 101 -1.59 11.68 -3.90
C LEU A 101 -2.34 12.84 -3.23
N ARG A 102 -3.68 12.84 -3.33
CA ARG A 102 -4.59 13.91 -2.88
C ARG A 102 -5.25 13.64 -1.54
N THR A 103 -5.35 12.37 -1.14
CA THR A 103 -6.02 12.00 0.11
C THR A 103 -5.23 12.51 1.30
N ASN A 104 -5.76 13.53 1.96
CA ASN A 104 -5.11 14.19 3.07
C ASN A 104 -5.14 13.32 4.34
N MET A 105 -4.02 12.64 4.60
CA MET A 105 -3.86 11.80 5.78
C MET A 105 -3.21 12.53 6.96
N GLY A 106 -2.48 13.63 6.78
CA GLY A 106 -1.70 14.23 7.88
C GLY A 106 -1.61 15.76 7.89
N GLY A 107 -2.43 16.45 7.09
CA GLY A 107 -2.31 17.88 6.83
C GLY A 107 -1.26 18.19 5.76
N VAL A 108 -1.20 19.46 5.37
CA VAL A 108 -0.39 19.95 4.23
C VAL A 108 1.09 19.59 4.38
N GLU A 109 1.68 19.80 5.56
CA GLU A 109 3.10 19.53 5.79
C GLU A 109 3.46 18.05 5.65
N VAL A 110 2.63 17.16 6.20
CA VAL A 110 2.83 15.70 6.10
C VAL A 110 2.67 15.24 4.65
N MET A 111 1.65 15.75 3.95
CA MET A 111 1.46 15.44 2.53
C MET A 111 2.64 15.92 1.69
N ARG A 112 3.15 17.14 1.93
CA ARG A 112 4.31 17.67 1.20
C ARG A 112 5.56 16.82 1.44
N GLY A 113 5.82 16.42 2.68
CA GLY A 113 6.92 15.51 3.02
C GLY A 113 6.77 14.16 2.30
N GLN A 114 5.57 13.60 2.31
CA GLN A 114 5.26 12.33 1.64
C GLN A 114 5.47 12.39 0.12
N LEU A 115 4.95 13.42 -0.55
CA LEU A 115 5.06 13.54 -2.01
C LEU A 115 6.51 13.81 -2.44
N ARG A 116 7.29 14.59 -1.68
CA ARG A 116 8.73 14.74 -1.92
C ARG A 116 9.46 13.42 -1.78
N HIS A 117 9.15 12.65 -0.75
CA HIS A 117 9.71 11.32 -0.56
C HIS A 117 9.41 10.40 -1.75
N LEU A 118 8.19 10.42 -2.31
CA LEU A 118 7.88 9.68 -3.53
C LEU A 118 8.81 10.06 -4.69
N LEU A 119 9.06 11.36 -4.91
CA LEU A 119 9.98 11.83 -5.96
C LEU A 119 11.43 11.36 -5.76
N ASP A 120 11.87 11.21 -4.51
CA ASP A 120 13.20 10.70 -4.15
C ASP A 120 13.32 9.20 -4.46
N VAL A 121 12.29 8.42 -4.10
CA VAL A 121 12.31 6.95 -4.26
C VAL A 121 12.10 6.47 -5.69
N PHE A 122 11.66 7.34 -6.62
CA PHE A 122 11.57 7.02 -8.06
C PHE A 122 12.87 6.46 -8.67
N SER A 123 14.01 6.76 -8.05
CA SER A 123 15.33 6.33 -8.51
C SER A 123 15.82 5.04 -7.84
N LEU A 124 15.07 4.47 -6.89
CA LEU A 124 15.45 3.25 -6.19
C LEU A 124 15.47 2.06 -7.17
N PRO A 125 16.57 1.28 -7.19
CA PRO A 125 16.61 0.03 -7.93
C PRO A 125 15.48 -0.90 -7.50
N GLY A 126 14.89 -1.63 -8.44
CA GLY A 126 13.83 -2.60 -8.14
C GLY A 126 12.45 -2.00 -7.89
N LEU A 127 12.30 -0.68 -7.73
CA LEU A 127 10.99 -0.03 -7.66
C LEU A 127 10.51 0.37 -9.05
N ARG A 128 9.29 -0.06 -9.38
CA ARG A 128 8.50 0.40 -10.52
C ARG A 128 7.23 1.05 -9.99
N LEU A 129 7.23 2.37 -9.94
CA LEU A 129 6.09 3.16 -9.48
C LEU A 129 5.28 3.68 -10.67
N GLY A 130 4.03 3.25 -10.77
CA GLY A 130 3.05 3.75 -11.73
C GLY A 130 1.99 4.60 -11.04
N VAL A 131 1.48 5.62 -11.74
CA VAL A 131 0.34 6.42 -11.29
C VAL A 131 -0.78 6.29 -12.31
N ILE A 132 -1.99 5.97 -11.87
CA ILE A 132 -3.18 5.95 -12.72
C ILE A 132 -3.81 7.34 -12.68
N PRO A 133 -3.81 8.10 -13.80
CA PRO A 133 -4.36 9.44 -13.81
C PRO A 133 -5.85 9.45 -13.45
N ALA A 134 -6.30 10.50 -12.74
CA ALA A 134 -7.67 10.61 -12.23
C ALA A 134 -8.75 10.62 -13.33
N ARG A 135 -8.35 10.86 -14.59
CA ARG A 135 -9.23 10.88 -15.77
C ARG A 135 -8.92 9.78 -16.78
N ALA A 136 -8.07 8.81 -16.42
CA ALA A 136 -7.77 7.69 -17.29
C ALA A 136 -9.02 6.81 -17.50
N GLU A 137 -9.16 6.26 -18.70
CA GLU A 137 -10.12 5.19 -18.94
C GLU A 137 -9.59 3.89 -18.32
N LEU A 138 -10.30 3.37 -17.32
CA LEU A 138 -9.87 2.19 -16.59
C LEU A 138 -10.24 0.91 -17.33
N ALA A 139 -9.27 0.00 -17.47
CA ALA A 139 -9.51 -1.31 -18.08
C ALA A 139 -10.24 -2.31 -17.14
N VAL A 140 -10.46 -1.94 -15.88
CA VAL A 140 -11.23 -2.67 -14.86
C VAL A 140 -11.77 -1.69 -13.82
N TYR A 141 -12.82 -2.05 -13.09
CA TYR A 141 -13.29 -1.23 -11.97
C TYR A 141 -12.24 -1.19 -10.84
N PRO A 142 -12.04 -0.05 -10.18
CA PRO A 142 -11.11 0.07 -9.06
C PRO A 142 -11.72 -0.58 -7.81
N GLY A 143 -11.13 -1.70 -7.38
CA GLY A 143 -11.53 -2.40 -6.15
C GLY A 143 -10.90 -1.80 -4.89
N HIS A 144 -10.89 -2.59 -3.82
CA HIS A 144 -10.07 -2.30 -2.64
C HIS A 144 -8.57 -2.31 -2.99
N SER A 145 -7.78 -1.63 -2.19
CA SER A 145 -6.31 -1.71 -2.32
C SER A 145 -5.85 -3.11 -1.96
N PHE A 146 -4.85 -3.63 -2.68
CA PHE A 146 -4.33 -4.97 -2.46
C PHE A 146 -2.83 -5.06 -2.79
N ALA A 147 -2.15 -6.04 -2.20
CA ALA A 147 -0.76 -6.37 -2.51
C ALA A 147 -0.61 -7.87 -2.75
N ILE A 148 0.10 -8.24 -3.81
CA ILE A 148 0.44 -9.60 -4.21
C ILE A 148 1.91 -9.84 -3.84
N PHE A 149 2.19 -10.89 -3.08
CA PHE A 149 3.51 -11.30 -2.64
C PHE A 149 3.89 -12.61 -3.31
N ASP A 150 4.94 -12.60 -4.14
CA ASP A 150 5.49 -13.72 -4.90
C ASP A 150 4.50 -14.50 -5.80
N GLY A 151 3.28 -13.97 -5.99
CA GLY A 151 2.19 -14.71 -6.63
C GLY A 151 1.63 -15.86 -5.78
N GLU A 152 1.91 -15.85 -4.47
CA GLU A 152 1.52 -16.91 -3.52
C GLU A 152 0.53 -16.42 -2.47
N LEU A 153 0.50 -15.11 -2.21
CA LEU A 153 -0.38 -14.47 -1.24
C LEU A 153 -0.89 -13.14 -1.81
N VAL A 154 -2.16 -12.85 -1.60
CA VAL A 154 -2.72 -11.50 -1.75
C VAL A 154 -3.26 -11.02 -0.41
N GLU A 155 -2.84 -9.83 0.01
CA GLU A 155 -3.45 -9.11 1.13
C GLU A 155 -4.36 -8.01 0.59
N VAL A 156 -5.58 -7.94 1.09
CA VAL A 156 -6.58 -6.94 0.67
C VAL A 156 -7.03 -6.13 1.87
N GLU A 157 -6.86 -4.81 1.77
CA GLU A 157 -7.19 -3.89 2.84
C GLU A 157 -8.69 -3.59 2.86
N THR A 158 -9.37 -3.95 3.95
CA THR A 158 -10.78 -3.64 4.18
C THR A 158 -11.00 -3.02 5.55
N TYR A 159 -12.17 -2.44 5.77
CA TYR A 159 -12.54 -1.92 7.10
C TYR A 159 -12.76 -3.01 8.16
N ALA A 160 -12.99 -4.26 7.75
CA ALA A 160 -13.37 -5.35 8.66
C ALA A 160 -12.21 -6.30 8.96
N SER A 161 -11.27 -6.46 8.02
CA SER A 161 -10.02 -7.22 8.18
C SER A 161 -9.01 -6.89 7.08
N CYS A 162 -7.74 -7.25 7.27
CA CYS A 162 -6.86 -7.54 6.13
C CYS A 162 -7.17 -8.96 5.66
N LEU A 163 -7.65 -9.11 4.42
CA LEU A 163 -8.00 -10.42 3.87
C LEU A 163 -6.80 -11.06 3.18
N SER A 164 -6.30 -12.15 3.75
CA SER A 164 -5.29 -13.00 3.14
C SER A 164 -5.91 -14.02 2.19
N VAL A 165 -5.49 -13.99 0.93
CA VAL A 165 -5.94 -14.88 -0.14
C VAL A 165 -4.77 -15.72 -0.64
N THR A 166 -4.89 -17.05 -0.50
CA THR A 166 -3.86 -18.03 -0.92
C THR A 166 -4.37 -19.02 -1.97
N GLU A 167 -5.65 -18.94 -2.34
CA GLU A 167 -6.25 -19.81 -3.35
C GLU A 167 -5.75 -19.42 -4.75
N VAL A 168 -5.13 -20.35 -5.47
CA VAL A 168 -4.50 -20.11 -6.80
C VAL A 168 -5.43 -19.42 -7.79
N ASP A 169 -6.69 -19.86 -7.90
CA ASP A 169 -7.67 -19.25 -8.83
C ASP A 169 -8.04 -17.81 -8.42
N ALA A 170 -8.09 -17.54 -7.12
CA ALA A 170 -8.36 -16.20 -6.60
C ALA A 170 -7.16 -15.28 -6.80
N ILE A 171 -5.94 -15.75 -6.53
CA ILE A 171 -4.69 -15.03 -6.82
C ILE A 171 -4.63 -14.65 -8.29
N SER A 172 -4.88 -15.61 -9.20
CA SER A 172 -4.89 -15.36 -10.64
C SER A 172 -5.89 -14.26 -11.05
N THR A 173 -7.01 -14.13 -10.32
CA THR A 173 -7.97 -13.04 -10.51
C THR A 173 -7.39 -11.68 -10.12
N TYR A 174 -6.66 -11.60 -9.00
CA TYR A 174 -5.96 -10.37 -8.59
C TYR A 174 -4.80 -10.02 -9.53
N GLU A 175 -4.02 -11.00 -9.99
CA GLU A 175 -2.97 -10.77 -10.98
C GLU A 175 -3.54 -10.23 -12.29
N LYS A 176 -4.67 -10.79 -12.74
CA LYS A 176 -5.40 -10.26 -13.90
C LYS A 176 -5.84 -8.83 -13.62
N ALA A 177 -6.45 -8.53 -12.48
CA ALA A 177 -6.88 -7.17 -12.13
C ALA A 177 -5.70 -6.19 -12.13
N PHE A 178 -4.57 -6.55 -11.50
CA PHE A 178 -3.35 -5.76 -11.50
C PHE A 178 -2.87 -5.47 -12.93
N GLY A 179 -2.81 -6.48 -13.80
CA GLY A 179 -2.42 -6.30 -15.20
C GLY A 179 -3.42 -5.48 -16.03
N LEU A 180 -4.70 -5.40 -15.63
CA LEU A 180 -5.68 -4.48 -16.23
C LEU A 180 -5.41 -3.04 -15.76
N LEU A 181 -5.21 -2.83 -14.45
CA LEU A 181 -4.92 -1.53 -13.84
C LEU A 181 -3.60 -0.94 -14.36
N GLU A 182 -2.57 -1.76 -14.51
CA GLU A 182 -1.27 -1.38 -15.05
C GLU A 182 -1.39 -0.71 -16.43
N ARG A 183 -2.31 -1.17 -17.28
CA ARG A 183 -2.50 -0.60 -18.62
C ARG A 183 -3.11 0.81 -18.60
N SER A 184 -3.72 1.19 -17.49
CA SER A 184 -4.26 2.52 -17.26
C SER A 184 -3.27 3.44 -16.54
N ALA A 185 -2.10 2.94 -16.14
CA ALA A 185 -1.09 3.69 -15.42
C ALA A 185 -0.06 4.35 -16.36
N VAL A 186 0.40 5.54 -15.97
CA VAL A 186 1.58 6.21 -16.51
C VAL A 186 2.79 5.97 -15.61
N TYR A 187 3.99 6.09 -16.17
CA TYR A 187 5.26 5.81 -15.48
C TYR A 187 6.31 6.87 -15.78
N GLY A 188 7.40 6.85 -15.01
CA GLY A 188 8.56 7.71 -15.26
C GLY A 188 8.19 9.18 -15.16
N GLN A 189 8.54 9.97 -16.20
CA GLN A 189 8.35 11.41 -16.18
C GLN A 189 6.88 11.83 -16.04
N GLU A 190 5.94 11.16 -16.72
CA GLU A 190 4.51 11.47 -16.64
C GLU A 190 3.96 11.25 -15.21
N ALA A 191 4.39 10.17 -14.55
CA ALA A 191 4.02 9.91 -13.16
C ALA A 191 4.63 10.94 -12.20
N ARG A 192 5.88 11.37 -12.44
CA ARG A 192 6.54 12.43 -11.65
C ARG A 192 5.82 13.77 -11.78
N GLU A 193 5.38 14.13 -12.98
CA GLU A 193 4.64 15.36 -13.23
C GLU A 193 3.32 15.42 -12.45
N LEU A 194 2.61 14.28 -12.29
CA LEU A 194 1.40 14.22 -11.46
C LEU A 194 1.69 14.50 -9.98
N ILE A 195 2.82 14.00 -9.46
CA ILE A 195 3.24 14.21 -8.07
C ILE A 195 3.72 15.66 -7.87
N GLU A 196 4.51 16.19 -8.81
CA GLU A 196 4.96 17.59 -8.79
C GLU A 196 3.79 18.57 -8.89
N ALA A 197 2.78 18.26 -9.71
CA ALA A 197 1.56 19.06 -9.81
C ALA A 197 0.83 19.14 -8.46
N GLU A 198 0.70 18.02 -7.75
CA GLU A 198 0.07 18.03 -6.42
C GLU A 198 0.92 18.74 -5.37
N LEU A 199 2.25 18.61 -5.42
CA LEU A 199 3.15 19.40 -4.58
C LEU A 199 2.98 20.90 -4.77
N LEU A 200 2.82 21.37 -6.01
CA LEU A 200 2.57 22.79 -6.31
C LEU A 200 1.24 23.28 -5.72
N VAL A 201 0.20 22.43 -5.70
CA VAL A 201 -1.10 22.76 -5.09
C VAL A 201 -0.99 22.96 -3.58
N LEU A 202 -0.14 22.17 -2.91
CA LEU A 202 0.09 22.26 -1.47
C LEU A 202 0.95 23.45 -1.04
N GLY A 203 1.60 24.16 -1.98
CA GLY A 203 2.55 25.24 -1.72
C GLY A 203 3.82 24.78 -0.99
#